data_AF-A0A3B9SQR9-F1
#
_entry.id   AF-A0A3B9SQR9-F1
#
_cell.length_a   1.000
_cell.length_b   1.000
_cell.length_c   1.000
_cell.angle_alpha   90.00
_cell.angle_beta   90.00
_cell.angle_gamma   90.00
#
_symmetry.space_group_name_H-M   'P 1'
#
loop_
_entity.id
_entity.type
_entity.pdbx_description
1 polymer ?
#
loop_
_entity_poly.entity_id
_entity_poly.type
_entity_poly.pdbx_seq_one_letter_code
_entity_poly.pdbx_strand_id
1 'polypeptide(L)'
;DLAFLEYNRRVLDLAQKAGRTKMPEARSSAKTLLIETLLEIERRRWEEAQDRRPSSVTAYLLSNSGQSNPLDERNPPLDIYHLPLEITSFLFSLVSDAYRSEWNAITERAWQMVLPAKRKKKGTDEPGGDRPRRNFLYEDLFNLPDNVRKFVRRYLLRIPVRNQREDDPRRLHSLRDEASLVSWKLTELLLREVIGVDKERIEQIRDLGDRLAAYVSTENDRRFFTAFFSERNYDLFRNALIKANLAHVKRGNPPLITLDPYIQVFEEGNEVARPDWRLARDLVLIRMIEQLYNLGWLGKNIDVLPETVESTEE
;
A
#
# COMPACT_ATOMS: atom_id res chain seq x y z
N ASP A 1 26.90 -9.94 -1.27
CA ASP A 1 26.13 -11.19 -1.09
C ASP A 1 26.29 -12.05 -2.34
N LEU A 2 26.85 -13.25 -2.20
CA LEU A 2 27.09 -14.18 -3.30
C LEU A 2 25.92 -15.15 -3.50
N ALA A 3 24.94 -15.22 -2.58
CA ALA A 3 23.90 -16.25 -2.61
C ALA A 3 23.03 -16.22 -3.88
N PHE A 4 22.62 -15.02 -4.32
CA PHE A 4 21.85 -14.87 -5.56
C PHE A 4 22.70 -15.18 -6.81
N LEU A 5 23.97 -14.78 -6.81
CA LEU A 5 24.91 -15.09 -7.90
C LEU A 5 25.21 -16.59 -7.97
N GLU A 6 25.44 -17.24 -6.83
CA GLU A 6 25.68 -18.68 -6.69
C GLU A 6 24.45 -19.48 -7.09
N TYR A 7 23.25 -19.05 -6.68
CA TYR A 7 22.00 -19.63 -7.13
C TYR A 7 21.88 -19.55 -8.66
N ASN A 8 22.07 -18.37 -9.25
CA ASN A 8 22.00 -18.19 -10.70
C ASN A 8 23.04 -19.02 -11.44
N ARG A 9 24.30 -19.07 -10.95
CA ARG A 9 25.35 -19.93 -11.50
C ARG A 9 24.99 -21.41 -11.45
N ARG A 10 24.45 -21.87 -10.32
CA ARG A 10 24.01 -23.27 -10.16
C ARG A 10 22.88 -23.61 -11.11
N VAL A 11 21.90 -22.71 -11.27
CA VAL A 11 20.77 -22.88 -12.19
C VAL A 11 21.25 -22.89 -13.65
N LEU A 12 22.20 -22.02 -14.00
CA LEU A 12 22.88 -22.02 -15.32
C LEU A 12 23.57 -23.35 -15.59
N ASP A 13 24.41 -23.82 -14.67
CA ASP A 13 25.15 -25.07 -14.82
C ASP A 13 24.20 -26.27 -14.99
N LEU A 14 23.08 -26.29 -14.24
CA LEU A 14 22.06 -27.32 -14.36
C LEU A 14 21.32 -27.24 -15.70
N ALA A 15 20.98 -26.06 -16.18
CA ALA A 15 20.33 -25.87 -17.48
C ALA A 15 21.24 -26.31 -18.64
N GLN A 16 22.53 -25.96 -18.57
CA GLN A 16 23.55 -26.40 -19.53
C GLN A 16 23.72 -27.92 -19.53
N LYS A 17 23.85 -28.54 -18.35
CA LYS A 17 23.94 -30.01 -18.22
C LYS A 17 22.70 -30.73 -18.74
N ALA A 18 21.52 -30.11 -18.64
CA ALA A 18 20.26 -30.63 -19.15
C ALA A 18 20.02 -30.33 -20.64
N GLY A 19 20.98 -29.70 -21.35
CA GLY A 19 20.85 -29.33 -22.76
C GLY A 19 19.76 -28.29 -23.05
N ARG A 20 19.32 -27.54 -22.03
CA ARG A 20 18.26 -26.52 -22.18
C ARG A 20 18.86 -25.23 -22.74
N THR A 21 18.20 -24.65 -23.74
CA THR A 21 18.57 -23.36 -24.35
C THR A 21 18.08 -22.14 -23.56
N LYS A 22 17.23 -22.35 -22.55
CA LYS A 22 16.68 -21.31 -21.68
C LYS A 22 16.92 -21.67 -20.21
N MET A 23 17.23 -20.65 -19.41
CA MET A 23 17.15 -20.78 -17.96
C MET A 23 15.70 -21.00 -17.52
N PRO A 24 15.47 -21.68 -16.39
CA PRO A 24 14.19 -21.65 -15.70
C PRO A 24 13.68 -20.22 -15.51
N GLU A 25 12.38 -20.01 -15.62
CA GLU A 25 11.80 -18.70 -15.32
C GLU A 25 12.06 -18.33 -13.85
N ALA A 26 12.20 -17.03 -13.58
CA ALA A 26 12.37 -16.55 -12.21
C ALA A 26 11.11 -16.86 -11.39
N ARG A 27 11.29 -17.05 -10.07
CA ARG A 27 10.16 -17.31 -9.15
C ARG A 27 9.09 -16.21 -9.15
N SER A 28 9.51 -14.98 -9.40
CA SER A 28 8.70 -13.77 -9.27
C SER A 28 9.01 -12.75 -10.35
N SER A 29 8.08 -11.83 -10.58
CA SER A 29 8.25 -10.75 -11.56
C SER A 29 9.44 -9.88 -11.17
N ALA A 30 10.08 -9.22 -12.13
CA ALA A 30 11.32 -8.49 -11.90
C ALA A 30 11.22 -7.45 -10.76
N LYS A 31 10.15 -6.63 -10.75
CA LYS A 31 9.86 -5.66 -9.70
C LYS A 31 9.64 -6.33 -8.33
N THR A 32 8.80 -7.36 -8.25
CA THR A 32 8.60 -8.16 -7.03
C THR A 32 9.91 -8.74 -6.52
N LEU A 33 10.70 -9.38 -7.39
CA LEU A 33 11.98 -9.98 -7.05
C LEU A 33 12.99 -8.93 -6.56
N LEU A 34 13.00 -7.74 -7.16
CA LEU A 34 13.86 -6.64 -6.73
C LEU A 34 13.54 -6.22 -5.29
N ILE A 35 12.26 -6.01 -4.96
CA ILE A 35 11.84 -5.64 -3.61
C ILE A 35 12.12 -6.77 -2.60
N GLU A 36 11.83 -8.02 -2.94
CA GLU A 36 12.19 -9.18 -2.10
C GLU A 36 13.69 -9.23 -1.81
N THR A 37 14.52 -9.04 -2.84
CA THR A 37 15.99 -9.08 -2.72
C THR A 37 16.49 -7.93 -1.84
N LEU A 38 15.96 -6.72 -2.03
CA LEU A 38 16.31 -5.57 -1.19
C LEU A 38 15.93 -5.78 0.27
N LEU A 39 14.70 -6.25 0.54
CA LEU A 39 14.25 -6.54 1.90
C LEU A 39 15.08 -7.63 2.57
N GLU A 40 15.45 -8.68 1.82
CA GLU A 40 16.32 -9.74 2.35
C GLU A 40 17.72 -9.24 2.68
N ILE A 41 18.31 -8.45 1.79
CA ILE A 41 19.63 -7.83 2.00
C ILE A 41 19.60 -6.95 3.24
N GLU A 42 18.57 -6.11 3.38
CA GLU A 42 18.48 -5.16 4.48
C GLU A 42 18.18 -5.82 5.82
N ARG A 43 17.42 -6.93 5.81
CA ARG A 43 17.29 -7.78 7.00
C ARG A 43 18.63 -8.28 7.49
N ARG A 44 19.46 -8.80 6.57
CA ARG A 44 20.80 -9.26 6.93
C ARG A 44 21.68 -8.12 7.42
N ARG A 45 21.66 -6.96 6.76
CA ARG A 45 22.42 -5.79 7.23
C ARG A 45 22.00 -5.35 8.62
N TRP A 46 20.70 -5.38 8.91
CA TRP A 46 20.19 -5.02 10.22
C TRP A 46 20.66 -6.01 11.29
N GLU A 47 20.58 -7.32 11.03
CA GLU A 47 21.12 -8.38 11.90
C GLU A 47 22.64 -8.22 12.11
N GLU A 48 23.40 -8.05 11.03
CA GLU A 48 24.86 -7.86 11.07
C GLU A 48 25.28 -6.56 11.80
N ALA A 49 24.49 -5.48 11.68
CA ALA A 49 24.73 -4.25 12.40
C ALA A 49 24.52 -4.41 13.91
N GLN A 50 23.53 -5.21 14.34
CA GLN A 50 23.36 -5.58 15.75
C GLN A 50 24.58 -6.36 16.27
N ASP A 51 25.16 -7.21 15.42
CA ASP A 51 26.39 -7.94 15.70
C ASP A 51 27.67 -7.10 15.52
N ARG A 52 27.55 -5.78 15.31
CA ARG A 52 28.65 -4.81 15.08
C ARG A 52 29.53 -5.14 13.87
N ARG A 53 28.94 -5.70 12.81
CA ARG A 53 29.61 -6.05 11.54
C ARG A 53 28.90 -5.40 10.35
N PRO A 54 28.89 -4.06 10.22
CA PRO A 54 28.15 -3.40 9.16
C PRO A 54 28.66 -3.80 7.77
N SER A 55 27.74 -3.98 6.81
CA SER A 55 28.05 -4.35 5.44
C SER A 55 27.47 -3.35 4.42
N SER A 56 28.11 -3.29 3.25
CA SER A 56 27.70 -2.47 2.10
C SER A 56 27.06 -3.34 1.01
N VAL A 57 26.10 -2.77 0.28
CA VAL A 57 25.37 -3.46 -0.79
C VAL A 57 25.72 -2.85 -2.14
N THR A 58 25.95 -3.71 -3.12
CA THR A 58 26.04 -3.32 -4.52
C THR A 58 25.25 -4.31 -5.35
N ALA A 59 24.24 -3.83 -6.07
CA ALA A 59 23.36 -4.64 -6.90
C ALA A 59 23.63 -4.39 -8.38
N TYR A 60 23.71 -5.45 -9.17
CA TYR A 60 23.83 -5.40 -10.63
C TYR A 60 22.67 -6.20 -11.23
N LEU A 61 21.87 -5.56 -12.09
CA LEU A 61 20.81 -6.23 -12.85
C LEU A 61 21.27 -6.36 -14.31
N LEU A 62 21.31 -7.59 -14.82
CA LEU A 62 21.70 -7.90 -16.19
C LEU A 62 20.58 -8.71 -16.84
N SER A 63 19.84 -8.14 -17.79
CA SER A 63 18.88 -8.87 -18.61
C SER A 63 19.59 -9.52 -19.79
N ASN A 64 19.31 -10.80 -20.06
CA ASN A 64 19.92 -11.55 -21.15
C ASN A 64 18.86 -11.91 -22.19
N SER A 65 18.29 -10.89 -22.86
CA SER A 65 17.41 -11.08 -24.02
C SER A 65 18.07 -10.46 -25.26
N GLY A 66 19.13 -11.08 -25.77
CA GLY A 66 19.78 -10.66 -27.03
C GLY A 66 18.93 -10.92 -28.29
N GLN A 67 17.61 -11.12 -28.17
CA GLN A 67 16.70 -11.45 -29.27
C GLN A 67 15.51 -10.48 -29.42
N SER A 68 15.36 -9.48 -28.55
CA SER A 68 14.31 -8.48 -28.71
C SER A 68 14.73 -7.41 -29.72
N ASN A 69 13.81 -7.05 -30.62
CA ASN A 69 13.99 -5.92 -31.52
C ASN A 69 14.15 -4.65 -30.67
N PRO A 70 15.20 -3.83 -30.87
CA PRO A 70 15.38 -2.56 -30.15
C PRO A 70 14.20 -1.58 -30.28
N LEU A 71 13.31 -1.80 -31.25
CA LEU A 71 12.12 -0.99 -31.52
C LEU A 71 10.81 -1.62 -31.01
N ASP A 72 10.86 -2.79 -30.36
CA ASP A 72 9.67 -3.40 -29.75
C ASP A 72 9.45 -2.87 -28.32
N GLU A 73 8.64 -1.82 -28.19
CA GLU A 73 8.26 -1.21 -26.90
C GLU A 73 7.61 -2.21 -25.92
N ARG A 74 7.08 -3.34 -26.40
CA ARG A 74 6.44 -4.35 -25.54
C ARG A 74 7.43 -5.32 -24.93
N ASN A 75 8.66 -5.39 -25.46
CA ASN A 75 9.67 -6.34 -25.02
C ASN A 75 11.07 -5.76 -25.26
N PRO A 76 11.45 -4.65 -24.59
CA PRO A 76 12.71 -3.99 -24.85
C PRO A 76 13.90 -4.91 -24.52
N PRO A 77 15.04 -4.78 -25.22
CA PRO A 77 16.26 -5.54 -24.93
C PRO A 77 16.86 -5.25 -23.55
N LEU A 78 16.51 -4.11 -22.96
CA LEU A 78 16.92 -3.68 -21.64
C LEU A 78 15.75 -2.96 -20.96
N ASP A 79 15.32 -3.48 -19.81
CA ASP A 79 14.40 -2.79 -18.90
C ASP A 79 15.18 -2.28 -17.69
N ILE A 80 15.06 -0.98 -17.40
CA ILE A 80 15.67 -0.36 -16.22
C ILE A 80 14.55 -0.07 -15.22
N TYR A 81 14.65 -0.69 -14.04
CA TYR A 81 13.74 -0.42 -12.93
C TYR A 81 14.34 0.64 -12.02
N HIS A 82 13.70 1.80 -11.98
CA HIS A 82 14.08 2.89 -11.09
C HIS A 82 13.29 2.78 -9.79
N LEU A 83 13.99 2.68 -8.67
CA LEU A 83 13.40 2.74 -7.33
C LEU A 83 13.93 4.01 -6.65
N PRO A 84 13.09 5.02 -6.39
CA PRO A 84 13.52 6.25 -5.71
C PRO A 84 14.15 5.96 -4.34
N LEU A 85 15.08 6.81 -3.90
CA LEU A 85 15.80 6.63 -2.63
C LEU A 85 14.83 6.67 -1.43
N GLU A 86 13.80 7.49 -1.53
CA GLU A 86 12.70 7.60 -0.58
C GLU A 86 12.02 6.24 -0.33
N ILE A 87 11.79 5.47 -1.40
CA ILE A 87 11.22 4.12 -1.31
C ILE A 87 12.22 3.15 -0.68
N THR A 88 13.52 3.31 -0.94
CA THR A 88 14.53 2.47 -0.28
C THR A 88 14.59 2.73 1.22
N SER A 89 14.61 3.98 1.67
CA SER A 89 14.57 4.35 3.09
C SER A 89 13.30 3.83 3.79
N PHE A 90 12.16 3.91 3.11
CA PHE A 90 10.91 3.31 3.56
C PHE A 90 11.03 1.79 3.74
N LEU A 91 11.51 1.07 2.72
CA LEU A 91 11.71 -0.39 2.79
C LEU A 91 12.68 -0.80 3.91
N PHE A 92 13.74 -0.03 4.13
CA PHE A 92 14.71 -0.31 5.18
C PHE A 92 14.08 -0.19 6.56
N SER A 93 13.22 0.81 6.74
CA SER A 93 12.47 0.99 7.99
C SER A 93 11.49 -0.17 8.24
N LEU A 94 10.86 -0.71 7.20
CA LEU A 94 9.91 -1.83 7.29
C LEU A 94 10.54 -3.15 7.76
N VAL A 95 11.86 -3.32 7.62
CA VAL A 95 12.59 -4.51 8.09
C VAL A 95 12.69 -4.56 9.62
N SER A 96 12.64 -3.40 10.28
CA SER A 96 12.75 -3.32 11.74
C SER A 96 11.56 -3.98 12.45
N ASP A 97 11.80 -4.49 13.66
CA ASP A 97 10.78 -5.13 14.50
C ASP A 97 9.56 -4.23 14.78
N ALA A 98 9.74 -2.91 14.66
CA ALA A 98 8.64 -1.96 14.83
C ALA A 98 7.55 -2.15 13.76
N TYR A 99 7.88 -2.42 12.50
CA TYR A 99 6.91 -2.40 11.40
C TYR A 99 6.73 -3.77 10.72
N ARG A 100 7.67 -4.69 10.93
CA ARG A 100 7.78 -5.95 10.20
C ARG A 100 6.52 -6.81 10.24
N SER A 101 5.91 -6.98 11.41
CA SER A 101 4.72 -7.85 11.56
C SER A 101 3.52 -7.31 10.78
N GLU A 102 3.20 -6.03 10.97
CA GLU A 102 2.09 -5.34 10.29
C GLU A 102 2.32 -5.31 8.77
N TRP A 103 3.55 -4.99 8.34
CA TRP A 103 3.91 -4.96 6.92
C TRP A 103 3.79 -6.33 6.25
N ASN A 104 4.27 -7.39 6.92
CA ASN A 104 4.17 -8.75 6.40
C ASN A 104 2.71 -9.19 6.26
N ALA A 105 1.86 -8.86 7.23
CA ALA A 105 0.43 -9.18 7.16
C ALA A 105 -0.28 -8.53 5.95
N ILE A 106 0.11 -7.31 5.58
CA ILE A 106 -0.37 -6.64 4.35
C ILE A 106 0.24 -7.29 3.10
N THR A 107 1.55 -7.57 3.13
CA THR A 107 2.30 -8.18 2.01
C THR A 107 1.74 -9.54 1.63
N GLU A 108 1.41 -10.38 2.62
CA GLU A 108 0.87 -11.74 2.41
C GLU A 108 -0.43 -11.72 1.60
N ARG A 109 -1.26 -10.69 1.78
CA ARG A 109 -2.53 -10.49 1.08
C ARG A 109 -2.39 -9.89 -0.31
N ALA A 110 -1.21 -9.38 -0.65
CA ALA A 110 -0.96 -8.74 -1.95
C ALA A 110 -0.39 -9.70 -3.00
N TRP A 111 -0.16 -10.97 -2.65
CA TRP A 111 0.32 -11.98 -3.58
C TRP A 111 -0.75 -12.40 -4.59
N GLN A 112 -0.38 -12.46 -5.86
CA GLN A 112 -1.22 -12.97 -6.95
C GLN A 112 -1.89 -14.29 -6.59
N MET A 113 -3.19 -14.40 -6.84
CA MET A 113 -3.97 -15.59 -6.52
C MET A 113 -3.70 -16.71 -7.52
N VAL A 114 -3.67 -17.95 -7.02
CA VAL A 114 -3.59 -19.14 -7.86
C VAL A 114 -5.01 -19.48 -8.32
N LEU A 115 -5.30 -19.27 -9.60
CA LEU A 115 -6.60 -19.64 -10.16
C LEU A 115 -6.70 -21.15 -10.37
N PRO A 116 -7.87 -21.77 -10.12
CA PRO A 116 -8.07 -23.17 -10.44
C PRO A 116 -7.89 -23.40 -11.94
N ALA A 117 -7.13 -24.43 -12.32
CA ALA A 117 -6.83 -24.73 -13.71
C ALA A 117 -8.14 -24.96 -14.49
N LYS A 118 -8.50 -24.04 -15.39
CA LYS A 118 -9.57 -24.28 -16.37
C LYS A 118 -9.16 -25.50 -17.20
N ARG A 119 -10.05 -26.50 -17.31
CA ARG A 119 -9.84 -27.73 -18.09
C ARG A 119 -9.22 -27.38 -19.45
N LYS A 120 -7.93 -27.67 -19.63
CA LYS A 120 -7.22 -27.38 -20.89
C LYS A 120 -7.86 -28.18 -22.03
N LYS A 121 -8.09 -27.52 -23.16
CA LYS A 121 -8.38 -28.16 -24.44
C LYS A 121 -7.16 -29.01 -24.81
N LYS A 122 -7.37 -30.30 -25.05
CA LYS A 122 -6.33 -31.29 -25.40
C LYS A 122 -5.55 -30.79 -26.62
N GLY A 123 -4.25 -30.52 -26.49
CA GLY A 123 -3.37 -30.19 -27.63
C GLY A 123 -2.36 -29.04 -27.49
N THR A 124 -2.22 -28.39 -26.33
CA THR A 124 -1.10 -27.47 -26.07
C THR A 124 -0.30 -27.95 -24.88
N ASP A 125 0.78 -28.68 -25.16
CA ASP A 125 1.86 -28.98 -24.21
C ASP A 125 2.68 -27.71 -23.96
N GLU A 126 2.06 -26.72 -23.32
CA GLU A 126 2.81 -25.78 -22.49
C GLU A 126 2.51 -26.14 -21.04
N PRO A 127 3.53 -26.45 -20.21
CA PRO A 127 3.31 -26.76 -18.80
C PRO A 127 2.59 -25.58 -18.14
N GLY A 128 1.42 -25.85 -17.56
CA GLY A 128 0.56 -24.86 -16.93
C GLY A 128 1.05 -24.41 -15.56
N GLY A 129 2.33 -24.05 -15.43
CA GLY A 129 2.90 -23.61 -14.16
C GLY A 129 4.35 -23.20 -14.34
N ASP A 130 4.60 -21.93 -14.68
CA ASP A 130 5.91 -21.30 -14.46
C ASP A 130 5.94 -19.78 -14.64
N ARG A 131 4.80 -19.09 -14.79
CA ARG A 131 4.85 -17.62 -14.86
C ARG A 131 5.26 -17.06 -13.51
N PRO A 132 6.25 -16.14 -13.46
CA PRO A 132 6.68 -15.52 -12.22
C PRO A 132 5.51 -14.91 -11.45
N ARG A 133 5.37 -15.29 -10.18
CA ARG A 133 4.31 -14.76 -9.31
C ARG A 133 4.64 -13.33 -8.90
N ARG A 134 3.65 -12.45 -8.97
CA ARG A 134 3.80 -11.04 -8.56
C ARG A 134 3.18 -10.77 -7.19
N ASN A 135 3.81 -9.85 -6.44
CA ASN A 135 3.22 -9.22 -5.28
C ASN A 135 2.76 -7.80 -5.67
N PHE A 136 1.46 -7.57 -5.75
CA PHE A 136 0.92 -6.30 -6.25
C PHE A 136 1.29 -5.09 -5.39
N LEU A 137 1.50 -5.27 -4.08
CA LEU A 137 1.99 -4.20 -3.19
C LEU A 137 3.38 -3.76 -3.62
N TYR A 138 4.28 -4.72 -3.87
CA TYR A 138 5.65 -4.44 -4.30
C TYR A 138 5.69 -3.81 -5.69
N GLU A 139 4.86 -4.29 -6.60
CA GLU A 139 4.74 -3.72 -7.94
C GLU A 139 4.26 -2.26 -7.91
N ASP A 140 3.29 -1.94 -7.03
CA ASP A 140 2.72 -0.60 -6.91
C ASP A 140 3.66 0.40 -6.20
N LEU A 141 4.66 -0.06 -5.44
CA LEU A 141 5.69 0.82 -4.83
C LEU A 141 6.47 1.62 -5.87
N PHE A 142 6.66 1.06 -7.08
CA PHE A 142 7.35 1.74 -8.18
C PHE A 142 6.55 2.90 -8.79
N ASN A 143 5.28 3.07 -8.40
CA ASN A 143 4.42 4.16 -8.87
C ASN A 143 4.25 5.26 -7.82
N LEU A 144 5.04 5.22 -6.75
CA LEU A 144 5.08 6.26 -5.72
C LEU A 144 6.15 7.31 -6.07
N PRO A 145 5.92 8.59 -5.71
CA PRO A 145 4.78 9.11 -4.95
C PRO A 145 3.50 9.38 -5.78
N ASP A 146 3.57 9.33 -7.11
CA ASP A 146 2.51 9.78 -8.02
C ASP A 146 1.13 9.16 -7.74
N ASN A 147 1.07 7.86 -7.43
CA ASN A 147 -0.18 7.14 -7.15
C ASN A 147 -0.47 6.96 -5.65
N VAL A 148 0.06 7.81 -4.78
CA VAL A 148 -0.01 7.60 -3.32
C VAL A 148 -1.42 7.46 -2.79
N ARG A 149 -2.38 8.26 -3.27
CA ARG A 149 -3.78 8.12 -2.85
C ARG A 149 -4.34 6.74 -3.19
N LYS A 150 -4.08 6.23 -4.40
CA LYS A 150 -4.50 4.89 -4.81
C LYS A 150 -3.80 3.82 -3.95
N PHE A 151 -2.52 3.99 -3.67
CA PHE A 151 -1.74 3.09 -2.82
C PHE A 151 -2.32 3.01 -1.40
N VAL A 152 -2.52 4.16 -0.75
CA VAL A 152 -3.09 4.29 0.60
C VAL A 152 -4.46 3.63 0.66
N ARG A 153 -5.36 3.93 -0.30
CA ARG A 153 -6.70 3.34 -0.36
C ARG A 153 -6.66 1.82 -0.46
N ARG A 154 -5.79 1.29 -1.33
CA ARG A 154 -5.70 -0.15 -1.61
C ARG A 154 -5.12 -0.93 -0.43
N TYR A 155 -3.97 -0.48 0.09
CA TYR A 155 -3.16 -1.30 0.99
C TYR A 155 -3.30 -0.93 2.45
N LEU A 156 -3.50 0.36 2.76
CA LEU A 156 -3.57 0.86 4.14
C LEU A 156 -5.01 1.05 4.63
N LEU A 157 -5.95 1.41 3.74
CA LEU A 157 -7.40 1.44 4.05
C LEU A 157 -8.14 0.16 3.65
N ARG A 158 -7.45 -0.78 2.98
CA ARG A 158 -8.04 -2.07 2.56
C ARG A 158 -9.28 -1.93 1.67
N ILE A 159 -9.33 -0.91 0.80
CA ILE A 159 -10.44 -0.69 -0.14
C ILE A 159 -10.20 -1.53 -1.40
N PRO A 160 -11.17 -2.35 -1.83
CA PRO A 160 -11.01 -3.25 -2.97
C PRO A 160 -10.96 -2.52 -4.32
N VAL A 161 -10.23 -3.11 -5.27
CA VAL A 161 -10.18 -2.68 -6.68
C VAL A 161 -10.88 -3.71 -7.55
N ARG A 162 -12.17 -3.50 -7.85
CA ARG A 162 -13.03 -4.55 -8.44
C ARG A 162 -12.80 -4.81 -9.92
N ASN A 163 -12.44 -3.78 -10.68
CA ASN A 163 -12.22 -3.84 -12.13
C ASN A 163 -10.81 -4.35 -12.46
N GLN A 164 -10.41 -5.45 -11.84
CA GLN A 164 -9.09 -6.06 -12.03
C GLN A 164 -9.21 -7.51 -12.46
N ARG A 165 -8.08 -8.07 -12.87
CA ARG A 165 -7.98 -9.47 -13.30
C ARG A 165 -8.42 -10.43 -12.19
N GLU A 166 -8.88 -11.61 -12.57
CA GLU A 166 -9.40 -12.63 -11.64
C GLU A 166 -8.34 -13.10 -10.62
N ASP A 167 -7.06 -13.03 -10.99
CA ASP A 167 -5.91 -13.38 -10.16
C ASP A 167 -5.40 -12.24 -9.27
N ASP A 168 -6.05 -11.06 -9.30
CA ASP A 168 -5.66 -9.89 -8.51
C ASP A 168 -6.28 -9.94 -7.10
N PRO A 169 -5.49 -10.14 -6.04
CA PRO A 169 -5.99 -10.28 -4.67
C PRO A 169 -6.62 -8.99 -4.13
N ARG A 170 -6.31 -7.82 -4.71
CA ARG A 170 -6.82 -6.52 -4.28
C ARG A 170 -8.33 -6.39 -4.50
N ARG A 171 -8.93 -7.28 -5.30
CA ARG A 171 -10.39 -7.39 -5.45
C ARG A 171 -11.08 -7.89 -4.18
N LEU A 172 -10.36 -8.67 -3.37
CA LEU A 172 -10.87 -9.30 -2.16
C LEU A 172 -10.55 -8.51 -0.89
N HIS A 173 -9.84 -7.38 -1.01
CA HIS A 173 -9.64 -6.50 0.14
C HIS A 173 -10.99 -6.06 0.71
N SER A 174 -11.07 -6.03 2.03
CA SER A 174 -12.30 -5.70 2.72
C SER A 174 -11.95 -4.97 4.00
N LEU A 175 -12.26 -3.68 4.06
CA LEU A 175 -12.10 -2.92 5.30
C LEU A 175 -12.88 -3.56 6.46
N ARG A 176 -14.03 -4.18 6.18
CA ARG A 176 -14.83 -4.90 7.16
C ARG A 176 -14.08 -6.08 7.79
N ASP A 177 -13.42 -6.88 6.97
CA ASP A 177 -12.77 -8.12 7.42
C ASP A 177 -11.31 -7.90 7.83
N GLU A 178 -10.72 -6.81 7.36
CA GLU A 178 -9.29 -6.50 7.48
C GLU A 178 -9.02 -5.19 8.24
N ALA A 179 -9.99 -4.69 9.01
CA ALA A 179 -9.82 -3.49 9.83
C ALA A 179 -8.60 -3.56 10.76
N SER A 180 -8.25 -4.76 11.23
CA SER A 180 -7.06 -5.01 12.06
C SER A 180 -5.72 -4.77 11.36
N LEU A 181 -5.72 -4.64 10.03
CA LEU A 181 -4.53 -4.35 9.23
C LEU A 181 -4.37 -2.86 8.92
N VAL A 182 -5.38 -2.05 9.26
CA VAL A 182 -5.31 -0.60 9.11
C VAL A 182 -4.40 -0.06 10.21
N SER A 183 -3.23 0.42 9.82
CA SER A 183 -2.17 0.86 10.72
C SER A 183 -1.79 2.31 10.44
N TRP A 184 -2.06 3.18 11.40
CA TRP A 184 -1.55 4.55 11.38
C TRP A 184 -0.03 4.56 11.43
N LYS A 185 0.57 3.62 12.18
CA LYS A 185 2.02 3.49 12.31
C LYS A 185 2.73 3.30 10.96
N LEU A 186 2.21 2.41 10.10
CA LEU A 186 2.73 2.25 8.74
C LEU A 186 2.43 3.45 7.85
N THR A 187 1.28 4.09 8.05
CA THR A 187 0.86 5.28 7.30
C THR A 187 1.78 6.46 7.58
N GLU A 188 2.05 6.75 8.86
CA GLU A 188 2.97 7.79 9.30
C GLU A 188 4.37 7.59 8.71
N LEU A 189 4.86 6.34 8.68
CA LEU A 189 6.13 6.00 8.05
C LEU A 189 6.13 6.33 6.54
N LEU A 190 5.06 5.97 5.82
CA LEU A 190 4.91 6.30 4.40
C LEU A 190 4.90 7.82 4.17
N LEU A 191 4.14 8.56 4.99
CA LEU A 191 4.05 10.03 4.88
C LEU A 191 5.41 10.70 5.07
N ARG A 192 6.19 10.23 6.04
CA ARG A 192 7.50 10.79 6.36
C ARG A 192 8.57 10.44 5.33
N GLU A 193 8.68 9.16 4.98
CA GLU A 193 9.81 8.68 4.17
C GLU A 193 9.57 8.83 2.66
N VAL A 194 8.32 8.72 2.20
CA VAL A 194 7.99 8.66 0.77
C VAL A 194 7.35 9.95 0.25
N ILE A 195 6.39 10.50 0.99
CA ILE A 195 5.69 11.72 0.54
C ILE A 195 6.45 12.97 0.97
N GLY A 196 7.17 12.92 2.10
CA GLY A 196 7.85 14.08 2.68
C GLY A 196 6.89 15.07 3.32
N VAL A 197 5.78 14.59 3.91
CA VAL A 197 4.86 15.47 4.67
C VAL A 197 5.56 15.95 5.94
N ASP A 198 5.41 17.23 6.26
CA ASP A 198 5.97 17.81 7.47
C ASP A 198 5.35 17.21 8.74
N LYS A 199 6.15 17.19 9.81
CA LYS A 199 5.77 16.55 11.07
C LYS A 199 4.52 17.18 11.68
N GLU A 200 4.39 18.50 11.60
CA GLU A 200 3.25 19.24 12.16
C GLU A 200 1.95 18.84 11.47
N ARG A 201 1.94 18.77 10.14
CA ARG A 201 0.77 18.30 9.38
C ARG A 201 0.43 16.85 9.67
N ILE A 202 1.42 15.96 9.80
CA ILE A 202 1.18 14.56 10.21
C ILE A 202 0.49 14.51 11.57
N GLU A 203 0.97 15.30 12.54
CA GLU A 203 0.38 15.39 13.88
C GLU A 203 -1.06 15.93 13.82
N GLN A 204 -1.33 16.97 13.02
CA GLN A 204 -2.69 17.52 12.85
C GLN A 204 -3.66 16.50 12.23
N ILE A 205 -3.22 15.75 11.22
CA ILE A 205 -4.03 14.69 10.60
C ILE A 205 -4.37 13.61 11.65
N ARG A 206 -3.36 13.19 12.44
CA ARG A 206 -3.54 12.19 13.49
C ARG A 206 -4.53 12.67 14.55
N ASP A 207 -4.31 13.86 15.09
CA ASP A 207 -5.10 14.42 16.18
C ASP A 207 -6.54 14.73 15.74
N LEU A 208 -6.73 15.11 14.47
CA LEU A 208 -8.07 15.22 13.89
C LEU A 208 -8.75 13.85 13.79
N GLY A 209 -8.04 12.82 13.34
CA GLY A 209 -8.55 11.45 13.29
C GLY A 209 -8.97 10.93 14.67
N ASP A 210 -8.17 11.19 15.70
CA ASP A 210 -8.47 10.82 17.09
C ASP A 210 -9.74 11.49 17.61
N ARG A 211 -9.86 12.81 17.41
CA ARG A 211 -11.04 13.59 17.80
C ARG A 211 -12.31 13.11 17.11
N LEU A 212 -12.23 12.88 15.79
CA LEU A 212 -13.38 12.41 15.01
C LEU A 212 -13.79 10.97 15.37
N ALA A 213 -12.83 10.09 15.66
CA ALA A 213 -13.13 8.74 16.14
C ALA A 213 -13.82 8.76 17.51
N ALA A 214 -13.30 9.57 18.45
CA ALA A 214 -13.90 9.75 19.76
C ALA A 214 -15.34 10.28 19.66
N TYR A 215 -15.57 11.27 18.80
CA TYR A 215 -16.89 11.80 18.48
C TYR A 215 -17.84 10.72 17.94
N VAL A 216 -17.44 10.01 16.88
CA VAL A 216 -18.24 8.95 16.25
C VAL A 216 -18.58 7.87 17.27
N SER A 217 -17.62 7.43 18.08
CA SER A 217 -17.83 6.40 19.08
C SER A 217 -18.76 6.84 20.22
N THR A 218 -18.59 8.07 20.71
CA THR A 218 -19.34 8.59 21.87
C THR A 218 -20.78 8.94 21.50
N GLU A 219 -20.97 9.58 20.34
CA GLU A 219 -22.30 10.02 19.88
C GLU A 219 -23.01 8.97 19.03
N ASN A 220 -22.31 7.88 18.70
CA ASN A 220 -22.76 6.85 17.77
C ASN A 220 -23.23 7.44 16.42
N ASP A 221 -22.53 8.48 15.93
CA ASP A 221 -22.91 9.18 14.70
C ASP A 221 -22.47 8.41 13.45
N ARG A 222 -23.24 7.36 13.16
CA ARG A 222 -23.09 6.52 11.98
C ARG A 222 -23.24 7.30 10.67
N ARG A 223 -24.08 8.34 10.66
CA ARG A 223 -24.35 9.14 9.45
C ARG A 223 -23.15 10.00 9.10
N PHE A 224 -22.55 10.65 10.09
CA PHE A 224 -21.32 11.40 9.90
C PHE A 224 -20.19 10.49 9.41
N PHE A 225 -20.01 9.31 10.03
CA PHE A 225 -18.98 8.36 9.61
C PHE A 225 -19.15 7.95 8.14
N THR A 226 -20.36 7.55 7.72
CA THR A 226 -20.62 7.16 6.33
C THR A 226 -20.40 8.32 5.35
N ALA A 227 -20.81 9.54 5.71
CA ALA A 227 -20.57 10.73 4.88
C ALA A 227 -19.07 11.01 4.76
N PHE A 228 -18.33 11.02 5.87
CA PHE A 228 -16.89 11.24 5.89
C PHE A 228 -16.13 10.21 5.03
N PHE A 229 -16.55 8.94 5.10
CA PHE A 229 -15.94 7.85 4.35
C PHE A 229 -16.12 7.99 2.83
N SER A 230 -17.33 8.35 2.38
CA SER A 230 -17.75 8.17 0.99
C SER A 230 -17.76 9.45 0.15
N GLU A 231 -17.84 10.62 0.77
CA GLU A 231 -18.15 11.88 0.08
C GLU A 231 -17.05 12.33 -0.90
N ARG A 232 -17.41 12.55 -2.17
CA ARG A 232 -16.47 12.86 -3.26
C ARG A 232 -16.42 14.34 -3.58
N ASN A 233 -17.46 15.08 -3.22
CA ASN A 233 -17.58 16.51 -3.42
C ASN A 233 -17.07 17.25 -2.17
N TYR A 234 -16.19 18.22 -2.37
CA TYR A 234 -15.56 18.94 -1.26
C TYR A 234 -16.58 19.74 -0.43
N ASP A 235 -17.56 20.38 -1.06
CA ASP A 235 -18.57 21.18 -0.37
C ASP A 235 -19.46 20.31 0.51
N LEU A 236 -19.89 19.16 -0.01
CA LEU A 236 -20.65 18.18 0.77
C LEU A 236 -19.82 17.61 1.92
N PHE A 237 -18.54 17.35 1.68
CA PHE A 237 -17.60 16.88 2.70
C PHE A 237 -17.43 17.91 3.82
N ARG A 238 -17.16 19.16 3.46
CA ARG A 238 -17.08 20.30 4.37
C ARG A 238 -18.37 20.50 5.15
N ASN A 239 -19.51 20.40 4.49
CA ASN A 239 -20.82 20.49 5.14
C ASN A 239 -21.06 19.38 6.16
N ALA A 240 -20.58 18.15 5.91
CA ALA A 240 -20.66 17.07 6.89
C ALA A 240 -19.85 17.39 8.16
N LEU A 241 -18.64 17.93 8.00
CA LEU A 241 -17.80 18.38 9.13
C LEU A 241 -18.47 19.51 9.92
N ILE A 242 -19.01 20.52 9.24
CA ILE A 242 -19.71 21.64 9.88
C ILE A 242 -20.92 21.13 10.68
N LYS A 243 -21.72 20.22 10.11
CA LYS A 243 -22.89 19.65 10.79
C LYS A 243 -22.50 18.88 12.04
N ALA A 244 -21.47 18.05 11.98
CA ALA A 244 -20.96 17.32 13.14
C ALA A 244 -20.44 18.28 14.22
N ASN A 245 -19.68 19.30 13.82
CA ASN A 245 -19.16 20.31 14.74
C ASN A 245 -20.28 21.08 15.45
N LEU A 246 -21.29 21.53 14.70
CA LEU A 246 -22.47 22.20 15.25
C LEU A 246 -23.30 21.28 16.16
N ALA A 247 -23.46 20.01 15.80
CA ALA A 247 -24.17 19.03 16.62
C ALA A 247 -23.46 18.81 17.96
N HIS A 248 -22.13 18.72 17.95
CA HIS A 248 -21.32 18.55 19.15
C HIS A 248 -21.38 19.77 20.07
N VAL A 249 -21.25 20.98 19.50
CA VAL A 249 -21.34 22.25 20.26
C VAL A 249 -22.74 22.46 20.87
N LYS A 250 -23.81 22.10 20.14
CA LYS A 250 -25.18 22.17 20.65
C LYS A 250 -25.42 21.30 21.90
N ARG A 251 -24.56 20.31 22.14
CA ARG A 251 -24.60 19.45 23.34
C ARG A 251 -23.76 20.00 24.51
N GLY A 252 -23.18 21.20 24.37
CA GLY A 252 -22.39 21.86 25.40
C GLY A 252 -20.90 21.54 25.37
N ASN A 253 -20.42 20.85 24.32
CA ASN A 253 -19.00 20.51 24.17
C ASN A 253 -18.24 21.60 23.39
N PRO A 254 -16.90 21.68 23.52
CA PRO A 254 -16.08 22.54 22.66
C PRO A 254 -16.15 22.07 21.19
N PRO A 255 -15.82 22.93 20.20
CA PRO A 255 -15.77 22.53 18.80
C PRO A 255 -14.84 21.32 18.56
N LEU A 256 -15.29 20.35 17.78
CA LEU A 256 -14.51 19.18 17.32
C LEU A 256 -13.31 19.61 16.47
N ILE A 257 -13.55 20.59 15.61
CA ILE A 257 -12.59 21.09 14.63
C ILE A 257 -12.57 22.61 14.74
N THR A 258 -11.39 23.16 15.03
CA THR A 258 -11.11 24.60 14.99
C THR A 258 -10.55 24.99 13.62
N LEU A 259 -10.48 26.29 13.35
CA LEU A 259 -10.09 26.81 12.03
C LEU A 259 -8.68 26.38 11.62
N ASP A 260 -7.68 26.58 12.47
CA ASP A 260 -6.28 26.34 12.08
C ASP A 260 -6.00 24.86 11.74
N PRO A 261 -6.41 23.86 12.57
CA PRO A 261 -6.27 22.45 12.20
C PRO A 261 -7.03 22.08 10.92
N TYR A 262 -8.19 22.68 10.67
CA TYR A 262 -8.94 22.43 9.45
C TYR A 262 -8.19 22.92 8.21
N ILE A 263 -7.68 24.15 8.26
CA ILE A 263 -6.89 24.73 7.16
C ILE A 263 -5.63 23.90 6.93
N GLN A 264 -4.89 23.55 7.99
CA GLN A 264 -3.66 22.76 7.88
C GLN A 264 -3.86 21.42 7.18
N VAL A 265 -5.01 20.76 7.42
CA VAL A 265 -5.30 19.45 6.84
C VAL A 265 -5.91 19.56 5.43
N PHE A 266 -6.86 20.48 5.20
CA PHE A 266 -7.73 20.45 4.01
C PHE A 266 -7.68 21.67 3.09
N GLU A 267 -7.12 22.81 3.49
CA GLU A 267 -7.12 24.05 2.68
C GLU A 267 -5.70 24.60 2.43
N GLU A 268 -5.56 25.34 1.33
CA GLU A 268 -4.37 26.11 0.96
C GLU A 268 -4.82 27.56 0.68
N GLY A 269 -4.49 28.48 1.59
CA GLY A 269 -4.98 29.87 1.52
C GLY A 269 -6.42 30.03 2.03
N ASN A 270 -7.07 31.14 1.70
CA ASN A 270 -8.44 31.42 2.15
C ASN A 270 -9.47 30.69 1.27
N GLU A 271 -10.15 29.69 1.84
CA GLU A 271 -11.32 28.99 1.26
C GLU A 271 -11.05 28.16 -0.02
N VAL A 272 -9.79 27.81 -0.29
CA VAL A 272 -9.44 26.93 -1.42
C VAL A 272 -9.02 25.57 -0.88
N ALA A 273 -9.75 24.53 -1.30
CA ALA A 273 -9.41 23.14 -0.97
C ALA A 273 -8.02 22.80 -1.50
N ARG A 274 -7.21 22.11 -0.69
CA ARG A 274 -5.93 21.57 -1.18
C ARG A 274 -6.16 20.62 -2.36
N PRO A 275 -5.29 20.60 -3.37
CA PRO A 275 -5.37 19.62 -4.45
C PRO A 275 -5.41 18.18 -3.95
N ASP A 276 -4.77 17.90 -2.80
CA ASP A 276 -4.69 16.60 -2.16
C ASP A 276 -5.73 16.36 -1.05
N TRP A 277 -6.79 17.17 -0.91
CA TRP A 277 -7.76 17.05 0.19
C TRP A 277 -8.38 15.65 0.33
N ARG A 278 -8.54 14.93 -0.79
CA ARG A 278 -9.04 13.54 -0.78
C ARG A 278 -8.05 12.56 -0.18
N LEU A 279 -6.75 12.78 -0.39
CA LEU A 279 -5.69 12.04 0.28
C LEU A 279 -5.73 12.38 1.77
N ALA A 280 -5.77 13.67 2.15
CA ALA A 280 -5.86 14.09 3.54
C ALA A 280 -7.06 13.45 4.26
N ARG A 281 -8.24 13.40 3.62
CA ARG A 281 -9.42 12.71 4.14
C ARG A 281 -9.17 11.21 4.34
N ASP A 282 -8.56 10.54 3.37
CA ASP A 282 -8.23 9.13 3.46
C ASP A 282 -7.21 8.85 4.58
N LEU A 283 -6.28 9.77 4.85
CA LEU A 283 -5.34 9.67 5.97
C LEU A 283 -6.02 9.86 7.33
N VAL A 284 -6.88 10.88 7.47
CA VAL A 284 -7.70 11.06 8.67
C VAL A 284 -8.56 9.81 8.90
N LEU A 285 -9.13 9.25 7.82
CA LEU A 285 -9.94 8.05 7.87
C LEU A 285 -9.15 6.82 8.35
N ILE A 286 -7.89 6.63 7.95
CA ILE A 286 -7.03 5.56 8.48
C ILE A 286 -6.96 5.66 10.00
N ARG A 287 -6.65 6.85 10.51
CA ARG A 287 -6.54 7.05 11.96
C ARG A 287 -7.89 6.83 12.65
N MET A 288 -8.98 7.31 12.05
CA MET A 288 -10.32 7.09 12.59
C MET A 288 -10.67 5.60 12.69
N ILE A 289 -10.39 4.83 11.63
CA ILE A 289 -10.68 3.39 11.59
C ILE A 289 -9.87 2.66 12.65
N GLU A 290 -8.57 2.94 12.78
CA GLU A 290 -7.71 2.33 13.79
C GLU A 290 -8.27 2.57 15.21
N GLN A 291 -8.66 3.81 15.52
CA GLN A 291 -9.26 4.13 16.82
C GLN A 291 -10.64 3.49 17.02
N LEU A 292 -11.52 3.52 16.02
CA LEU A 292 -12.85 2.91 16.09
C LEU A 292 -12.79 1.38 16.18
N TYR A 293 -11.74 0.76 15.61
CA TYR A 293 -11.44 -0.65 15.80
C TYR A 293 -11.06 -0.94 17.26
N ASN A 294 -10.12 -0.16 17.82
CA ASN A 294 -9.67 -0.29 19.21
C ASN A 294 -10.80 -0.07 20.23
N LEU A 295 -11.72 0.85 19.94
CA LEU A 295 -12.91 1.12 20.76
C LEU A 295 -14.01 0.05 20.59
N GLY A 296 -13.83 -0.92 19.70
CA GLY A 296 -14.83 -1.95 19.38
C GLY A 296 -16.09 -1.40 18.70
N TRP A 297 -16.06 -0.16 18.20
CA TRP A 297 -17.21 0.48 17.56
C TRP A 297 -17.49 -0.13 16.19
N LEU A 298 -16.45 -0.44 15.41
CA LEU A 298 -16.60 -1.08 14.09
C LEU A 298 -17.26 -2.46 14.18
N GLY A 299 -16.90 -3.26 15.18
CA GLY A 299 -17.50 -4.58 15.40
C GLY A 299 -18.99 -4.53 15.77
N LYS A 300 -19.45 -3.43 16.38
CA LYS A 300 -20.87 -3.21 16.71
C LYS A 300 -21.66 -2.59 15.56
N ASN A 301 -20.99 -1.90 14.63
CA ASN A 301 -21.60 -1.15 13.54
C ASN A 301 -21.06 -1.61 12.17
N ILE A 302 -20.94 -2.93 11.98
CA ILE A 302 -20.38 -3.52 10.76
C ILE A 302 -21.12 -3.05 9.49
N ASP A 303 -22.41 -2.75 9.63
CA ASP A 303 -23.30 -2.31 8.55
C ASP A 303 -23.05 -0.88 8.06
N VAL A 304 -22.23 -0.08 8.77
CA VAL A 304 -21.81 1.25 8.27
C VAL A 304 -20.61 1.19 7.34
N LEU A 305 -19.88 0.07 7.34
CA LEU A 305 -18.75 -0.14 6.45
C LEU A 305 -19.30 -0.52 5.08
N PRO A 306 -18.98 0.23 4.02
CA PRO A 306 -19.49 -0.12 2.71
C PRO A 306 -18.88 -1.46 2.29
N GLU A 307 -19.74 -2.43 1.98
CA GLU A 307 -19.30 -3.67 1.34
C GLU A 307 -18.69 -3.38 -0.04
N THR A 308 -19.06 -2.25 -0.65
CA THR A 308 -18.77 -1.90 -2.03
C THR A 308 -18.56 -0.39 -2.17
N VAL A 309 -17.33 0.06 -2.47
CA VAL A 309 -17.13 1.39 -3.06
C VAL A 309 -16.88 1.15 -4.54
N GLU A 310 -17.81 1.55 -5.40
CA GLU A 310 -17.58 1.55 -6.85
C GLU A 310 -16.41 2.49 -7.16
N SER A 311 -15.25 1.89 -7.45
CA SER A 311 -14.08 2.57 -8.00
C SER A 311 -14.27 2.76 -9.50
N THR A 312 -15.20 3.62 -9.88
CA THR A 312 -15.08 4.40 -11.11
C THR A 312 -14.12 5.56 -10.80
N GLU A 313 -12.83 5.26 -10.85
CA GLU A 313 -11.79 6.29 -10.94
C GLU A 313 -11.31 6.30 -12.39
N GLU A 314 -11.68 7.36 -13.13
CA GLU A 314 -10.89 7.89 -14.25
C GLU A 314 -9.60 8.52 -13.70
#